data_AF-A0A958T3X5-F1
#
_entry.id   AF-A0A958T3X5-F1
#
_cell.length_a   1.000
_cell.length_b   1.000
_cell.length_c   1.000
_cell.angle_alpha   90.00
_cell.angle_beta   90.00
_cell.angle_gamma   90.00
#
_symmetry.space_group_name_H-M   'P 1'
#
loop_
_entity.id
_entity.type
_entity.pdbx_description
1 polymer ?
#
loop_
_entity_poly.entity_id
_entity_poly.type
_entity_poly.pdbx_seq_one_letter_code
_entity_poly.pdbx_strand_id
1 'polypeptide(L)'
;EVAREIFKRKGFEGEIIDKTPDLTKDNPDFVRGNEILKWIKLNEALLGNDYKNYKEYAILDDKTFFLYSQKDHLFLINPQTGLTQENGKEIIDFLSP
;
A
#
# COMPACT_ATOMS: atom_id res chain seq x y z
N GLU A 1 0.87 7.42 15.13
CA GLU A 1 1.61 8.69 15.34
C GLU A 1 3.01 8.61 14.73
N VAL A 2 3.84 7.64 15.17
CA VAL A 2 5.22 7.41 14.68
C VAL A 2 5.37 7.40 13.15
N ALA A 3 4.55 6.65 12.41
CA ALA A 3 4.68 6.56 10.95
C ALA A 3 4.53 7.92 10.25
N ARG A 4 3.56 8.75 10.68
CA ARG A 4 3.34 10.08 10.10
C ARG A 4 4.54 11.00 10.34
N GLU A 5 5.14 10.92 11.52
CA GLU A 5 6.34 11.69 11.85
C GLU A 5 7.55 11.24 11.02
N ILE A 6 7.72 9.93 10.83
CA ILE A 6 8.80 9.39 9.98
C ILE A 6 8.65 9.90 8.55
N PHE A 7 7.45 9.82 7.97
CA PHE A 7 7.18 10.30 6.62
C PHE A 7 7.50 11.79 6.48
N LYS A 8 7.03 12.63 7.42
CA LYS A 8 7.37 14.07 7.43
C LYS A 8 8.87 14.33 7.51
N ARG A 9 9.60 13.63 8.40
CA ARG A 9 11.06 13.78 8.55
C ARG A 9 11.83 13.33 7.31
N LYS A 10 11.26 12.44 6.50
CA LYS A 10 11.83 11.97 5.22
C LYS A 10 11.42 12.83 4.03
N GLY A 11 10.69 13.93 4.25
CA GLY A 11 10.27 14.84 3.18
C GLY A 11 9.08 14.33 2.37
N PHE A 12 8.26 13.42 2.92
CA PHE A 12 6.99 13.07 2.29
C PHE A 12 6.00 14.22 2.47
N GLU A 13 5.59 14.82 1.36
CA GLU A 13 4.69 15.97 1.31
C GLU A 13 3.22 15.58 1.09
N GLY A 14 2.96 14.31 0.78
CA GLY A 14 1.61 13.79 0.53
C GLY A 14 0.74 13.69 1.78
N GLU A 15 -0.56 13.60 1.57
CA GLU A 15 -1.53 13.39 2.63
C GLU A 15 -1.53 11.92 3.11
N ILE A 16 -1.58 11.71 4.43
CA ILE A 16 -1.73 10.38 5.02
C ILE A 16 -3.18 10.21 5.48
N ILE A 17 -3.98 9.63 4.60
CA ILE A 17 -5.43 9.43 4.79
C ILE A 17 -5.70 8.53 6.01
N ASP A 18 -5.11 7.34 6.03
CA ASP A 18 -5.37 6.35 7.09
C ASP A 18 -4.21 5.36 7.25
N LYS A 19 -4.39 4.34 8.08
CA LYS A 19 -3.49 3.18 8.25
C LYS A 19 -4.28 1.88 8.14
N THR A 20 -3.63 0.83 7.62
CA THR A 20 -4.23 -0.52 7.65
C THR A 20 -4.37 -1.02 9.09
N PRO A 21 -5.36 -1.90 9.36
CA PRO A 21 -5.51 -2.52 10.67
C PRO A 21 -4.32 -3.44 10.97
N ASP A 22 -3.88 -3.47 12.22
CA ASP A 22 -2.90 -4.44 12.70
C ASP A 22 -3.60 -5.77 12.96
N LEU A 23 -3.33 -6.77 12.12
CA LEU A 23 -3.94 -8.10 12.20
C LEU A 23 -2.99 -9.15 12.78
N THR A 24 -1.75 -8.76 13.09
CA THR A 24 -0.72 -9.67 13.62
C THR A 24 -0.92 -10.01 15.09
N LYS A 25 -1.56 -9.11 15.84
CA LYS A 25 -1.83 -9.28 17.28
C LYS A 25 -2.81 -10.41 17.57
N ASP A 26 -3.78 -10.61 16.67
CA ASP A 26 -4.89 -11.53 16.87
C ASP A 26 -4.68 -12.86 16.14
N ASN A 27 -3.67 -12.96 15.27
CA ASN A 27 -3.39 -14.16 14.49
C ASN A 27 -1.90 -14.28 14.10
N PRO A 28 -1.15 -15.24 14.66
CA PRO A 28 0.26 -15.45 14.32
C PRO A 28 0.48 -15.99 12.89
N ASP A 29 -0.53 -16.63 12.28
CA ASP A 29 -0.47 -17.17 10.91
C ASP A 29 -0.94 -16.14 9.87
N PHE A 30 -0.86 -14.86 10.22
CA PHE A 30 -1.34 -13.78 9.38
C PHE A 30 -0.51 -13.62 8.10
N VAL A 31 -1.19 -13.69 6.95
CA VAL A 31 -0.58 -13.46 5.63
C VAL A 31 -0.68 -11.99 5.27
N ARG A 32 0.47 -11.38 4.93
CA ARG A 32 0.59 -9.99 4.48
C ARG A 32 -0.30 -9.73 3.25
N GLY A 33 -0.88 -8.53 3.21
CA GLY A 33 -1.84 -8.12 2.19
C GLY A 33 -3.29 -8.26 2.65
N ASN A 34 -3.57 -9.10 3.65
CA ASN A 34 -4.92 -9.17 4.24
C ASN A 34 -5.30 -7.86 4.97
N GLU A 35 -4.33 -7.12 5.49
CA GLU A 35 -4.54 -5.83 6.13
C GLU A 35 -4.96 -4.77 5.09
N ILE A 36 -4.36 -4.83 3.90
CA ILE A 36 -4.72 -3.99 2.76
C ILE A 36 -6.13 -4.38 2.29
N LEU A 37 -6.41 -5.67 2.10
CA LEU A 37 -7.73 -6.14 1.68
C LEU A 37 -8.82 -5.77 2.69
N LYS A 38 -8.54 -5.91 3.99
CA LYS A 38 -9.49 -5.52 5.04
C LYS A 38 -9.71 -4.02 5.05
N TRP A 39 -8.66 -3.22 4.86
CA TRP A 39 -8.80 -1.77 4.77
C TRP A 39 -9.66 -1.36 3.57
N ILE A 40 -9.43 -1.93 2.38
CA ILE A 40 -10.25 -1.67 1.18
C ILE A 40 -11.73 -2.02 1.45
N LYS A 41 -12.01 -3.20 2.02
CA LYS A 41 -13.38 -3.63 2.37
C LYS A 41 -14.09 -2.71 3.35
N LEU A 42 -13.35 -2.12 4.29
CA LEU A 42 -13.91 -1.21 5.29
C LEU A 42 -14.14 0.21 4.75
N ASN A 43 -13.55 0.54 3.60
CA ASN A 43 -13.51 1.89 3.06
C ASN A 43 -14.11 2.02 1.65
N GLU A 44 -14.97 1.09 1.21
CA GLU A 44 -15.62 1.14 -0.11
C GLU A 44 -16.33 2.47 -0.39
N ALA A 45 -16.97 3.05 0.62
CA ALA A 45 -17.63 4.35 0.50
C ALA A 45 -16.64 5.51 0.25
N LEU A 46 -15.46 5.45 0.86
CA LEU A 46 -14.37 6.41 0.62
C LEU A 46 -13.78 6.23 -0.78
N LEU A 47 -13.65 4.98 -1.21
CA LEU A 47 -13.07 4.60 -2.50
C LEU A 47 -14.05 4.76 -3.67
N GLY A 48 -15.34 4.97 -3.39
CA GLY A 48 -16.38 5.08 -4.41
C GLY A 48 -16.59 3.80 -5.23
N ASN A 49 -16.14 2.64 -4.74
CA ASN A 49 -16.15 1.38 -5.47
C ASN A 49 -16.22 0.16 -4.53
N ASP A 50 -16.78 -0.96 -5.01
CA ASP A 50 -16.78 -2.23 -4.29
C ASP A 50 -15.38 -2.85 -4.27
N TYR A 51 -15.02 -3.53 -3.17
CA TYR A 51 -13.69 -4.06 -2.92
C TYR A 51 -13.21 -5.06 -3.99
N LYS A 52 -14.13 -5.75 -4.68
CA LYS A 52 -13.80 -6.69 -5.76
C LYS A 52 -13.37 -5.97 -7.03
N ASN A 53 -13.89 -4.76 -7.23
CA ASN A 53 -13.69 -3.95 -8.44
C ASN A 53 -12.66 -2.83 -8.26
N TYR A 54 -12.28 -2.49 -7.03
CA TYR A 54 -11.27 -1.47 -6.77
C TYR A 54 -9.87 -1.93 -7.20
N LYS A 55 -9.25 -1.19 -8.13
CA LYS A 55 -7.91 -1.47 -8.70
C LYS A 55 -6.96 -0.27 -8.68
N GLU A 56 -7.44 0.89 -8.24
CA GLU A 56 -6.68 2.16 -8.32
C GLU A 56 -5.78 2.35 -7.09
N TYR A 57 -4.85 1.41 -6.86
CA TYR A 57 -3.89 1.48 -5.76
C TYR A 57 -2.58 0.78 -6.11
N ALA A 58 -1.48 1.24 -5.50
CA ALA A 58 -0.15 0.65 -5.62
C ALA A 58 0.40 0.29 -4.24
N ILE A 59 1.19 -0.79 -4.17
CA ILE A 59 1.90 -1.28 -3.00
C ILE A 59 3.39 -1.05 -3.24
N LEU A 60 4.03 -0.30 -2.34
CA LEU A 60 5.46 0.00 -2.40
C LEU A 60 6.14 -0.75 -1.25
N ASP A 61 6.86 -1.84 -1.54
CA ASP A 61 7.48 -2.70 -0.52
C ASP A 61 8.75 -3.36 -1.07
N ASP A 62 9.65 -3.81 -0.19
CA ASP A 62 10.89 -4.50 -0.55
C ASP A 62 10.73 -6.04 -0.55
N LYS A 63 9.53 -6.55 -0.27
CA LYS A 63 9.20 -7.98 -0.27
C LYS A 63 8.09 -8.33 -1.24
N THR A 64 8.05 -9.60 -1.62
CA THR A 64 7.10 -10.13 -2.62
C THR A 64 5.93 -10.91 -2.02
N PHE A 65 5.95 -11.17 -0.72
CA PHE A 65 4.96 -12.00 -0.05
C PHE A 65 3.67 -11.22 0.24
N PHE A 66 2.79 -11.12 -0.75
CA PHE A 66 1.45 -10.53 -0.64
C PHE A 66 0.38 -11.50 -1.17
N LEU A 67 -0.90 -11.15 -1.04
CA LEU A 67 -1.98 -11.94 -1.64
C LEU A 67 -1.82 -12.00 -3.16
N TYR A 68 -2.14 -13.15 -3.76
CA TYR A 68 -2.02 -13.34 -5.20
C TYR A 68 -2.75 -12.26 -6.01
N SER A 69 -3.94 -11.84 -5.56
CA SER A 69 -4.74 -10.79 -6.20
C SER A 69 -4.12 -9.39 -6.13
N GLN A 70 -3.06 -9.20 -5.34
CA GLN A 70 -2.36 -7.93 -5.17
C GLN A 70 -1.04 -7.89 -5.93
N LYS A 71 -0.64 -8.99 -6.59
CA LYS A 71 0.65 -9.13 -7.25
C LYS A 71 0.90 -8.02 -8.27
N ASP A 72 -0.11 -7.69 -9.07
CA ASP A 72 0.00 -6.69 -10.14
C ASP A 72 -0.02 -5.24 -9.62
N HIS A 73 -0.27 -5.06 -8.31
CA HIS A 73 -0.21 -3.76 -7.64
C HIS A 73 1.12 -3.55 -6.90
N LEU A 74 2.01 -4.55 -6.86
CA LEU A 74 3.28 -4.48 -6.12
C LEU A 74 4.40 -3.91 -6.99
N PHE A 75 4.97 -2.79 -6.53
CA PHE A 75 6.21 -2.21 -7.02
C PHE A 75 7.33 -2.54 -6.04
N LEU A 76 8.27 -3.38 -6.46
CA LEU A 76 9.36 -3.84 -5.61
C LEU A 76 10.41 -2.73 -5.46
N ILE A 77 10.50 -2.16 -4.26
CA ILE A 77 11.41 -1.06 -3.95
C ILE A 77 12.74 -1.64 -3.45
N ASN A 78 13.84 -1.19 -4.05
CA ASN A 78 15.17 -1.60 -3.62
C ASN A 78 15.46 -1.02 -2.20
N PRO A 79 15.78 -1.86 -1.20
CA PRO A 79 15.99 -1.39 0.17
C PRO A 79 17.25 -0.52 0.35
N GLN A 80 18.20 -0.58 -0.58
CA GLN A 80 19.44 0.22 -0.53
C GLN A 80 19.23 1.62 -1.11
N THR A 81 18.46 1.75 -2.18
CA THR A 81 18.24 3.03 -2.88
C THR A 81 16.91 3.69 -2.54
N GLY A 82 15.94 2.93 -2.00
CA GLY A 82 14.59 3.39 -1.75
C GLY A 82 13.80 3.66 -3.04
N LEU A 83 12.74 4.47 -2.91
CA LEU A 83 11.92 4.92 -4.02
C LEU A 83 12.72 5.85 -4.93
N THR A 84 12.85 5.50 -6.20
CA THR A 84 13.55 6.31 -7.21
C THR A 84 12.57 7.11 -8.07
N GLN A 85 13.07 8.09 -8.83
CA GLN A 85 12.25 8.82 -9.81
C GLN A 85 11.68 7.90 -10.90
N GLU A 86 12.44 6.88 -11.30
CA GLU A 86 12.00 5.91 -12.31
C GLU A 86 10.82 5.08 -11.78
N ASN A 87 10.93 4.52 -10.58
CA ASN A 87 9.80 3.80 -9.96
C ASN A 87 8.61 4.74 -9.72
N GLY A 88 8.85 5.98 -9.30
CA GLY A 88 7.80 6.97 -9.10
C GLY A 88 7.02 7.23 -10.39
N LYS A 89 7.70 7.38 -11.52
CA LYS A 89 7.06 7.54 -12.83
C LYS A 89 6.24 6.30 -13.20
N GLU A 90 6.81 5.10 -13.06
CA GLU A 90 6.12 3.84 -13.34
C GLU A 90 4.83 3.68 -12.52
N ILE A 91 4.88 4.03 -11.23
CA ILE A 91 3.70 4.01 -10.33
C ILE A 91 2.65 5.02 -10.78
N ILE A 92 3.05 6.24 -11.17
CA ILE A 92 2.12 7.26 -11.66
C ILE A 92 1.44 6.81 -12.95
N ASP A 93 2.22 6.26 -13.90
CA ASP A 93 1.72 5.75 -15.17
C ASP A 93 0.74 4.57 -14.93
N PHE A 94 1.03 3.70 -13.95
CA PHE A 94 0.13 2.62 -13.54
C PHE A 94 -1.19 3.11 -12.92
N LEU A 95 -1.15 4.16 -12.10
CA LEU A 95 -2.33 4.72 -11.43
C LEU A 95 -3.15 5.67 -12.31
N SER A 96 -2.59 6.12 -13.44
CA SER A 96 -3.23 7.07 -14.36
C SER A 96 -3.47 6.46 -15.76
N PRO A 97 -4.18 5.33 -15.86
CA PRO A 97 -4.36 4.61 -17.12
C PRO A 97 -5.17 5.38 -18.18
#